data_AF-A0A8T0EUV7-F1
#
_entry.id   AF-A0A8T0EUV7-F1
#
_cell.length_a   1.000
_cell.length_b   1.000
_cell.length_c   1.000
_cell.angle_alpha   90.00
_cell.angle_beta   90.00
_cell.angle_gamma   90.00
#
_symmetry.space_group_name_H-M   'P 1'
#
loop_
_entity.id
_entity.type
_entity.pdbx_description
1 polymer ?
#
loop_
_entity_poly.entity_id
_entity_poly.type
_entity_poly.pdbx_seq_one_letter_code
_entity_poly.pdbx_strand_id
1 'polypeptide(L)'
;MKNSNVVDSSAKLSDGLLSGSFSSFGEYDQCLETVVPHAKKKDEIQFLGQYCMVEMTLPLPPKTRRYRIYDQLEELRNFTGTEVVKFLTTRAHLMYYFPIKMGACIPSGCTK
;
A
#
# COMPACT_ATOMS: atom_id res chain seq x y z
N MET A 1 -33.32 -9.90 14.59
CA MET A 1 -32.83 -8.52 14.69
C MET A 1 -31.62 -8.47 15.63
N LYS A 2 -30.42 -8.35 15.08
CA LYS A 2 -29.24 -7.86 15.80
C LYS A 2 -28.45 -7.04 14.80
N ASN A 3 -28.57 -5.71 14.92
CA ASN A 3 -27.77 -4.75 14.19
C ASN A 3 -26.31 -4.90 14.65
N SER A 4 -25.41 -5.09 13.71
CA SER A 4 -24.00 -4.73 13.87
C SER A 4 -23.67 -3.74 12.78
N ASN A 5 -23.89 -2.46 13.10
CA ASN A 5 -23.31 -1.35 12.36
C ASN A 5 -21.79 -1.46 12.51
N VAL A 6 -21.13 -2.06 11.52
CA VAL A 6 -19.68 -1.90 11.36
C VAL A 6 -19.49 -0.59 10.62
N VAL A 7 -19.45 0.50 11.37
CA VAL A 7 -18.85 1.75 10.90
C VAL A 7 -17.35 1.54 11.04
N ASP A 8 -16.73 0.93 10.03
CA ASP A 8 -15.28 0.77 10.01
C ASP A 8 -14.66 2.17 9.89
N SER A 9 -14.20 2.66 11.03
CA SER A 9 -13.38 3.86 11.10
C SER A 9 -12.01 3.42 10.60
N SER A 10 -11.78 3.52 9.29
CA SER A 10 -10.51 3.26 8.62
C SER A 10 -9.44 4.31 8.96
N ALA A 11 -9.35 4.65 10.25
CA ALA A 11 -8.28 5.33 10.93
C ALA A 11 -7.51 4.36 11.85
N LYS A 12 -7.48 3.05 11.53
CA LYS A 12 -6.36 2.21 11.98
C LYS A 12 -5.11 2.92 11.45
N LEU A 13 -4.30 3.48 12.35
CA LEU A 13 -2.96 3.98 12.02
C LEU A 13 -2.31 2.88 11.19
N SER A 14 -1.97 3.15 9.93
CA SER A 14 -1.37 2.10 9.11
C SER A 14 -0.11 1.64 9.84
N ASP A 15 0.08 0.33 9.96
CA ASP A 15 1.21 -0.25 10.72
C ASP A 15 2.59 0.31 10.29
N GLY A 16 2.69 0.91 9.09
CA GLY A 16 3.86 1.63 8.60
C GLY A 16 4.13 3.02 9.21
N LEU A 17 3.14 3.69 9.82
CA LEU A 17 3.29 5.08 10.28
C LEU A 17 4.36 5.21 11.38
N LEU A 18 4.44 4.22 12.28
CA LEU A 18 5.47 4.15 13.33
C LEU A 18 6.87 3.83 12.78
N SER A 19 6.95 3.25 11.58
CA SER A 19 8.20 2.93 10.88
C SER A 19 8.66 4.06 9.94
N GLY A 20 7.93 5.18 9.87
CA GLY A 20 8.22 6.27 8.93
C GLY A 20 8.01 5.89 7.46
N SER A 21 7.25 4.83 7.20
CA SER A 21 6.92 4.36 5.86
C SER A 21 5.44 4.55 5.58
N PHE A 22 5.08 4.89 4.34
CA PHE A 22 3.69 4.85 3.87
C PHE A 22 3.23 3.41 3.64
N SER A 23 3.51 2.53 4.60
CA SER A 23 3.19 1.12 4.48
C SER A 23 1.83 0.80 5.09
N SER A 24 1.03 0.06 4.33
CA SER A 24 -0.24 -0.50 4.77
C SER A 24 -0.21 -1.98 4.49
N PHE A 25 -0.15 -2.80 5.55
CA PHE A 25 0.00 -4.24 5.41
C PHE A 25 -1.35 -4.98 5.34
N GLY A 26 -2.48 -4.30 5.58
CA GLY A 26 -3.80 -4.93 5.53
C GLY A 26 -3.95 -6.09 6.51
N GLU A 27 -5.00 -6.91 6.32
CA GLU A 27 -5.30 -8.06 7.18
C GLU A 27 -4.66 -9.34 6.61
N TYR A 28 -3.43 -9.64 7.02
CA TYR A 28 -2.64 -10.79 6.56
C TYR A 28 -3.36 -12.12 6.82
N ASP A 29 -3.77 -12.36 8.07
CA ASP A 29 -4.38 -13.63 8.49
C ASP A 29 -5.71 -13.88 7.77
N GLN A 30 -6.55 -12.84 7.69
CA GLN A 30 -7.83 -12.91 6.99
C GLN A 30 -7.65 -13.23 5.49
N CYS A 31 -6.59 -12.72 4.87
CA CYS A 31 -6.29 -13.05 3.48
C CYS A 31 -5.97 -14.54 3.30
N LEU A 32 -5.15 -15.12 4.18
CA LEU A 32 -4.77 -16.53 4.09
C LEU A 32 -5.94 -17.48 4.38
N GLU A 33 -6.88 -17.07 5.21
CA GLU A 33 -8.09 -17.84 5.52
C GLU A 33 -9.17 -17.75 4.42
N THR A 34 -8.97 -16.94 3.39
CA THR A 34 -9.94 -16.77 2.30
C THR A 34 -9.99 -18.02 1.42
N VAL A 35 -11.12 -18.74 1.44
CA VAL A 35 -11.39 -19.89 0.58
C VAL A 35 -12.67 -19.64 -0.20
N VAL A 36 -12.60 -19.62 -1.53
CA VAL A 36 -13.76 -19.41 -2.39
C VAL A 36 -14.17 -20.72 -3.06
N PRO A 37 -15.36 -21.27 -2.76
CA PRO A 37 -15.84 -22.52 -3.36
C PRO A 37 -16.32 -22.32 -4.81
N HIS A 38 -16.25 -23.36 -5.61
CA HIS A 38 -16.66 -23.35 -7.01
C HIS A 38 -18.19 -23.33 -7.14
N ALA A 39 -18.73 -22.32 -7.85
CA ALA A 39 -20.17 -22.06 -7.92
C ALA A 39 -21.03 -23.26 -8.38
N LYS A 40 -20.47 -24.14 -9.22
CA LYS A 40 -21.18 -25.32 -9.76
C LYS A 40 -20.81 -26.65 -9.08
N LYS A 41 -19.75 -26.69 -8.29
CA LYS A 41 -19.21 -27.91 -7.69
C LYS A 41 -18.81 -27.59 -6.26
N LYS A 42 -19.72 -27.87 -5.32
CA LYS A 42 -19.57 -27.48 -3.92
C LYS A 42 -18.33 -28.05 -3.23
N ASP A 43 -17.78 -29.15 -3.76
CA ASP A 43 -16.59 -29.81 -3.21
C ASP A 43 -15.27 -29.35 -3.86
N GLU A 44 -15.32 -28.46 -4.86
CA GLU A 44 -14.13 -27.90 -5.50
C GLU A 44 -13.89 -26.46 -5.02
N ILE A 45 -12.64 -26.15 -4.69
CA ILE A 45 -12.21 -24.80 -4.37
C ILE A 45 -11.89 -24.08 -5.68
N GLN A 46 -12.47 -22.90 -5.89
CA GLN A 46 -12.23 -22.08 -7.07
C GLN A 46 -10.90 -21.32 -6.97
N PHE A 47 -10.64 -20.70 -5.81
CA PHE A 47 -9.36 -20.07 -5.49
C PHE A 47 -9.19 -19.86 -3.98
N LEU A 48 -7.95 -19.70 -3.57
CA LEU A 48 -7.52 -19.35 -2.21
C LEU A 48 -6.97 -17.93 -2.21
N GLY A 49 -7.08 -17.23 -1.09
CA GLY A 49 -6.37 -15.97 -0.89
C GLY A 49 -4.86 -16.21 -0.75
N GLN A 50 -4.07 -15.36 -1.38
CA GLN A 50 -2.62 -15.31 -1.24
C GLN A 50 -2.21 -13.91 -0.87
N TYR A 51 -1.38 -13.79 0.16
CA TYR A 51 -0.87 -12.51 0.59
C TYR A 51 0.46 -12.20 -0.10
N CYS A 52 0.55 -11.04 -0.72
CA CYS A 52 1.76 -10.55 -1.37
C CYS A 52 2.18 -9.19 -0.81
N MET A 53 3.49 -9.01 -0.62
CA MET A 53 4.06 -7.71 -0.33
C MET A 53 4.47 -7.05 -1.65
N VAL A 54 3.85 -5.92 -1.95
CA VAL A 54 4.19 -5.09 -3.11
C VAL A 54 5.08 -3.96 -2.63
N GLU A 55 6.28 -3.89 -3.19
CA GLU A 55 7.17 -2.75 -3.00
C GLU A 55 7.07 -1.83 -4.21
N MET A 56 6.63 -0.60 -3.97
CA MET A 56 6.49 0.44 -4.99
C MET A 56 7.60 1.46 -4.84
N THR A 57 8.40 1.56 -5.89
CA THR A 57 9.44 2.59 -6.03
C THR A 57 8.92 3.70 -6.94
N LEU A 58 8.85 4.93 -6.43
CA LEU A 58 8.56 6.06 -7.30
C LEU A 58 9.73 6.28 -8.27
N PRO A 59 9.46 6.58 -9.55
CA PRO A 59 10.48 6.98 -10.49
C PRO A 59 10.99 8.37 -10.12
N LEU A 60 12.05 8.42 -9.33
CA LEU A 60 12.70 9.65 -8.92
C LEU A 60 13.98 9.90 -9.73
N PRO A 61 14.42 11.16 -9.86
CA PRO A 61 15.74 11.47 -10.40
C PRO A 61 16.85 10.67 -9.69
N PRO A 62 18.00 10.45 -10.34
CA PRO A 62 19.13 9.85 -9.65
C PRO A 62 19.52 10.67 -8.41
N LYS A 63 19.83 10.00 -7.31
CA LYS A 63 20.24 10.66 -6.07
C LYS A 63 21.61 11.34 -6.25
N THR A 64 21.60 12.68 -6.35
CA THR A 64 22.81 13.49 -6.53
C THR A 64 23.54 13.84 -5.22
N ARG A 65 22.81 13.88 -4.10
CA ARG A 65 23.35 14.23 -2.77
C ARG A 65 22.59 13.55 -1.63
N ARG A 66 23.11 13.71 -0.41
CA ARG A 66 22.39 13.32 0.81
C ARG A 66 21.37 14.41 1.16
N TYR A 67 20.09 14.06 1.13
CA TYR A 67 18.99 14.94 1.51
C TYR A 67 18.71 14.91 3.02
N ARG A 68 18.42 16.08 3.60
CA ARG A 68 17.87 16.24 4.96
C ARG A 68 16.34 16.15 4.92
N ILE A 69 15.72 15.97 6.09
CA ILE A 69 14.26 15.76 6.22
C ILE A 69 13.38 16.88 5.64
N TYR A 70 13.90 18.11 5.56
CA TYR A 70 13.19 19.28 5.01
C TYR A 70 13.71 19.70 3.64
N ASP A 71 14.60 18.93 3.02
CA ASP A 71 15.08 19.24 1.68
C ASP A 71 13.98 18.98 0.64
N GLN A 72 14.12 19.58 -0.54
CA GLN A 72 13.25 19.32 -1.69
C GLN A 72 14.09 18.98 -2.91
N LEU A 73 13.52 18.19 -3.82
CA LEU A 73 14.14 17.91 -5.10
C LEU A 73 14.00 19.15 -5.99
N GLU A 74 15.13 19.62 -6.54
CA GLU A 74 15.16 20.82 -7.37
C GLU A 74 14.29 20.65 -8.62
N GLU A 75 14.28 19.44 -9.19
CA GLU A 75 13.49 19.06 -10.34
C GLU A 75 11.97 19.13 -10.08
N LEU A 76 11.55 18.97 -8.81
CA LEU A 76 10.14 18.99 -8.41
C LEU A 76 9.71 20.32 -7.77
N ARG A 77 10.62 21.29 -7.60
CA ARG A 77 10.33 22.56 -6.91
C ARG A 77 9.31 23.42 -7.66
N ASN A 78 9.30 23.32 -8.98
CA ASN A 78 8.39 24.08 -9.85
C ASN A 78 7.10 23.33 -10.19
N PHE A 79 6.88 22.16 -9.59
CA PHE A 79 5.70 21.36 -9.86
C PHE A 79 4.47 22.01 -9.20
N THR A 80 3.52 22.48 -10.01
CA THR A 80 2.23 23.00 -9.56
C THR A 80 1.16 21.93 -9.68
N GLY A 81 0.34 21.78 -8.65
CA GLY A 81 -0.71 20.76 -8.60
C GLY A 81 -1.64 20.96 -7.41
N THR A 82 -2.46 19.96 -7.12
CA THR A 82 -3.30 19.94 -5.92
C THR A 82 -2.46 19.91 -4.65
N GLU A 83 -3.06 20.20 -3.49
CA GLU A 83 -2.36 20.13 -2.20
C GLU A 83 -1.74 18.75 -1.94
N VAL A 84 -2.38 17.68 -2.41
CA VAL A 84 -1.84 16.31 -2.34
C VAL A 84 -0.56 16.18 -3.15
N VAL A 85 -0.55 16.71 -4.37
CA VAL A 85 0.63 16.69 -5.24
C VAL A 85 1.76 17.51 -4.61
N LYS A 86 1.47 18.69 -4.09
CA LYS A 86 2.45 19.55 -3.41
C LYS A 86 3.05 18.85 -2.17
N PHE A 87 2.23 18.13 -1.42
CA PHE A 87 2.70 17.33 -0.30
C PHE A 87 3.65 16.21 -0.75
N LEU A 88 3.33 15.53 -1.84
CA LEU A 88 4.18 14.46 -2.39
C LEU A 88 5.50 15.01 -2.95
N THR A 89 5.48 16.11 -3.71
CA THR A 89 6.69 16.69 -4.33
C THR A 89 7.66 17.24 -3.30
N THR A 90 7.15 17.88 -2.24
CA THR A 90 7.99 18.42 -1.15
C THR A 90 8.65 17.33 -0.30
N ARG A 91 8.13 16.09 -0.32
CA ARG A 91 8.64 14.95 0.48
C ARG A 91 9.20 13.82 -0.36
N ALA A 92 9.23 13.96 -1.68
CA ALA A 92 9.68 12.93 -2.62
C ALA A 92 11.09 12.41 -2.31
N HIS A 93 11.98 13.27 -1.81
CA HIS A 93 13.36 12.90 -1.44
C HIS A 93 13.43 11.79 -0.35
N LEU A 94 12.40 11.65 0.49
CA LEU A 94 12.34 10.61 1.52
C LEU A 94 12.20 9.21 0.90
N MET A 95 11.62 9.13 -0.29
CA MET A 95 11.38 7.85 -0.97
C MET A 95 12.64 7.20 -1.54
N TYR A 96 13.78 7.90 -1.57
CA TYR A 96 15.08 7.24 -1.79
C TYR A 96 15.49 6.31 -0.65
N TYR A 97 14.92 6.50 0.55
CA TYR A 97 15.24 5.74 1.75
C TYR A 97 14.09 4.85 2.22
N PHE A 98 12.86 5.32 2.01
CA PHE A 98 11.65 4.66 2.48
C PHE A 98 10.72 4.38 1.29
N PRO A 99 10.93 3.27 0.56
CA PRO A 99 9.99 2.85 -0.49
C PRO A 99 8.62 2.56 0.13
N ILE A 100 7.57 2.67 -0.68
CA ILE A 100 6.21 2.34 -0.25
C ILE A 100 6.08 0.82 -0.28
N LYS A 101 5.67 0.21 0.84
CA LYS A 101 5.38 -1.22 0.89
C LYS A 101 3.92 -1.42 1.23
N MET A 102 3.21 -2.22 0.45
CA MET A 102 1.81 -2.53 0.72
C MET A 102 1.58 -4.02 0.73
N GLY A 103 0.73 -4.47 1.66
CA GLY A 103 0.15 -5.80 1.64
C GLY A 103 -1.02 -5.83 0.66
N ALA A 104 -1.03 -6.81 -0.23
CA ALA A 104 -2.15 -7.06 -1.13
C ALA A 104 -2.61 -8.52 -0.98
N CYS A 105 -3.93 -8.71 -0.90
CA CYS A 105 -4.53 -10.03 -1.00
C CYS A 105 -4.93 -10.28 -2.47
N ILE A 106 -4.34 -11.30 -3.08
CA ILE A 106 -4.63 -11.70 -4.46
C ILE A 106 -5.21 -13.12 -4.50
N PRO A 107 -6.09 -13.43 -5.47
CA PRO A 107 -6.57 -14.79 -5.65
C PRO A 107 -5.49 -15.68 -6.26
N SER A 108 -5.32 -16.89 -5.72
CA SER A 108 -4.35 -17.89 -6.20
C SER A 108 -4.58 -18.37 -7.63
N GLY A 109 -5.76 -18.12 -8.19
CA GLY A 109 -6.14 -18.53 -9.54
C GLY A 109 -5.66 -17.58 -10.65
N CYS A 110 -5.04 -16.44 -10.33
CA CYS A 110 -4.50 -15.53 -11.33
C CYS A 110 -3.13 -16.01 -11.85
N THR A 111 -3.14 -16.83 -12.90
CA THR A 111 -1.96 -17.06 -13.75
C THR A 111 -1.97 -16.08 -14.93
N LYS A 112 -0.76 -15.69 -15.37
CA LYS A 112 -0.49 -14.74 -16.47
C LYS A 112 -1.38 -14.91 -17.70
#